data_AF-A0A7X0RY11-F1
#
_entry.id   AF-A0A7X0RY11-F1
#
_cell.length_a   1.000
_cell.length_b   1.000
_cell.length_c   1.000
_cell.angle_alpha   90.00
_cell.angle_beta   90.00
_cell.angle_gamma   90.00
#
_symmetry.space_group_name_H-M   'P 1'
#
loop_
_entity.id
_entity.type
_entity.pdbx_description
1 polymer ?
#
loop_
_entity_poly.entity_id
_entity_poly.type
_entity_poly.pdbx_seq_one_letter_code
_entity_poly.pdbx_strand_id
1 'polypeptide(L)'
;MSNSSIVTGYPDGTFKPNDRVSRAEFAVMLMYMLKPQTEGTALTLTDTSKIGAWAKKAVAQAVQAGIISGYPDGSFRPDADITRAEMAVMIARALPEGRLQSG
;
A
#
# COMPACT_ATOMS: atom_id res chain seq x y z
N MET A 1 -9.33 -18.82 -21.14
CA MET A 1 -10.17 -18.11 -20.16
C MET A 1 -9.24 -17.54 -19.10
N SER A 2 -9.07 -16.23 -19.06
CA SER A 2 -8.10 -15.55 -18.20
C SER A 2 -8.72 -15.32 -16.82
N ASN A 3 -8.34 -16.14 -15.85
CA ASN A 3 -8.59 -15.87 -14.43
C ASN A 3 -7.59 -14.81 -13.95
N SER A 4 -7.88 -13.53 -14.16
CA SER A 4 -7.23 -12.47 -13.38
C SER A 4 -7.91 -12.39 -12.01
N SER A 5 -7.45 -13.23 -11.09
CA SER A 5 -7.80 -13.13 -9.67
C SER A 5 -7.14 -11.89 -9.09
N ILE A 6 -7.83 -10.75 -9.19
CA ILE A 6 -7.36 -9.42 -8.77
C ILE A 6 -7.19 -9.31 -7.25
N VAL A 7 -7.69 -10.27 -6.47
CA VAL A 7 -7.58 -10.35 -5.02
C VAL A 7 -7.47 -11.81 -4.61
N THR A 8 -6.35 -12.25 -4.02
CA THR A 8 -6.21 -13.61 -3.46
C THR A 8 -6.91 -13.79 -2.10
N GLY A 9 -7.54 -12.74 -1.56
CA GLY A 9 -8.16 -12.75 -0.24
C GLY A 9 -7.14 -13.04 0.87
N TYR A 10 -7.62 -13.27 2.08
CA TYR A 10 -6.80 -13.81 3.16
C TYR A 10 -6.35 -15.26 2.83
N PRO A 11 -5.30 -15.80 3.48
CA PRO A 11 -4.92 -17.20 3.32
C PRO A 11 -6.04 -18.22 3.59
N ASP A 12 -7.10 -17.80 4.29
CA ASP A 12 -8.32 -18.60 4.55
C ASP A 12 -9.37 -18.53 3.43
N GLY A 13 -9.09 -17.81 2.33
CA GLY A 13 -9.98 -17.67 1.18
C GLY A 13 -11.13 -16.69 1.35
N THR A 14 -11.18 -15.93 2.46
CA THR A 14 -12.24 -14.93 2.67
C THR A 14 -11.89 -13.56 2.09
N PHE A 15 -12.93 -12.90 1.56
CA PHE A 15 -12.93 -11.48 1.26
C PHE A 15 -13.92 -10.83 2.23
N LYS A 16 -13.45 -9.91 3.07
CA LYS A 16 -14.23 -9.29 4.16
C LYS A 16 -14.50 -7.81 3.85
N PRO A 17 -15.37 -7.50 2.87
CA PRO A 17 -15.53 -6.13 2.36
C PRO A 17 -16.13 -5.14 3.37
N ASN A 18 -16.73 -5.64 4.46
CA ASN A 18 -17.31 -4.83 5.54
C ASN A 18 -16.40 -4.69 6.76
N ASP A 19 -15.29 -5.44 6.81
CA ASP A 19 -14.30 -5.29 7.88
C ASP A 19 -13.39 -4.11 7.59
N ARG A 20 -12.78 -3.56 8.65
CA ARG A 20 -11.83 -2.47 8.51
C ARG A 20 -10.54 -2.97 7.84
N VAL A 21 -10.09 -2.23 6.85
CA VAL A 21 -8.86 -2.52 6.11
C VAL A 21 -7.68 -1.91 6.87
N SER A 22 -6.64 -2.70 7.11
CA SER A 22 -5.38 -2.21 7.67
C SER A 22 -4.56 -1.42 6.64
N ARG A 23 -3.66 -0.57 7.12
CA ARG A 23 -2.75 0.19 6.25
C ARG A 23 -1.88 -0.71 5.37
N ALA A 24 -1.41 -1.85 5.89
CA ALA A 24 -0.63 -2.81 5.11
C ALA A 24 -1.45 -3.46 3.99
N GLU A 25 -2.69 -3.85 4.27
CA GLU A 25 -3.58 -4.44 3.26
C GLU A 25 -3.88 -3.45 2.14
N PHE A 26 -4.19 -2.20 2.48
CA PHE A 26 -4.44 -1.17 1.49
C PHE A 26 -3.20 -0.90 0.62
N ALA A 27 -2.01 -0.82 1.22
CA ALA A 27 -0.76 -0.66 0.49
C ALA A 27 -0.54 -1.82 -0.51
N VAL A 28 -0.78 -3.06 -0.09
CA VAL A 28 -0.66 -4.23 -0.98
C VAL A 28 -1.66 -4.16 -2.12
N MET A 29 -2.93 -3.85 -1.84
CA MET A 29 -3.95 -3.71 -2.89
C MET A 29 -3.57 -2.65 -3.90
N LEU A 30 -3.15 -1.47 -3.44
CA LEU A 30 -2.76 -0.35 -4.31
C LEU A 30 -1.55 -0.72 -5.17
N MET A 31 -0.48 -1.28 -4.59
CA MET A 31 0.70 -1.66 -5.37
C MET A 31 0.45 -2.83 -6.31
N TYR A 32 -0.44 -3.76 -5.95
CA TYR A 32 -0.89 -4.81 -6.86
C TYR A 32 -1.61 -4.24 -8.09
N MET A 33 -2.43 -3.21 -7.91
CA MET A 33 -3.12 -2.53 -9.03
C MET A 33 -2.13 -1.78 -9.93
N LEU A 34 -1.14 -1.09 -9.34
CA LEU A 34 -0.17 -0.29 -10.09
C LEU A 34 0.86 -1.13 -10.85
N LYS A 35 1.10 -2.38 -10.44
CA LYS A 35 2.08 -3.31 -11.04
C LYS A 35 3.46 -2.65 -11.29
N PRO A 36 4.06 -2.01 -10.27
CA PRO A 36 5.35 -1.35 -10.42
C PRO A 36 6.43 -2.35 -10.85
N GLN A 37 7.37 -1.90 -11.67
CA GLN A 37 8.50 -2.73 -12.15
C GLN A 37 9.75 -2.60 -11.26
N THR A 38 9.58 -2.14 -10.02
CA THR A 38 10.69 -1.96 -9.06
C THR A 38 10.67 -3.06 -8.00
N GLU A 39 11.83 -3.40 -7.43
CA GLU A 39 11.89 -4.33 -6.31
C GLU A 39 11.56 -3.68 -4.94
N GLY A 40 11.47 -2.35 -4.90
CA GLY A 40 11.37 -1.57 -3.67
C GLY A 40 12.73 -1.18 -3.09
N THR A 41 12.72 -0.24 -2.16
CA THR A 41 13.93 0.17 -1.41
C THR A 41 14.02 -0.54 -0.06
N ALA A 42 15.22 -0.54 0.54
CA ALA A 42 15.36 -0.94 1.93
C ALA A 42 14.55 0.01 2.83
N LEU A 43 13.67 -0.55 3.65
CA LEU A 43 12.81 0.23 4.54
C LEU A 43 13.60 0.79 5.72
N THR A 44 13.47 2.09 5.95
CA THR A 44 14.03 2.82 7.11
C THR A 44 12.98 3.11 8.18
N LEU A 45 11.77 2.54 8.04
CA LEU A 45 10.65 2.70 8.96
C LEU A 45 10.95 2.04 10.31
N THR A 46 10.60 2.70 11.41
CA THR A 46 10.95 2.27 12.78
C THR A 46 10.25 0.97 13.20
N ASP A 47 9.15 0.60 12.54
CA ASP A 47 8.36 -0.59 12.80
C ASP A 47 8.40 -1.61 11.66
N THR A 48 9.46 -1.60 10.86
CA THR A 48 9.66 -2.56 9.75
C THR A 48 9.54 -4.03 10.18
N SER A 49 9.89 -4.36 11.43
CA SER A 49 9.74 -5.71 12.01
C SER A 49 8.28 -6.14 12.18
N LYS A 50 7.34 -5.20 12.29
CA LYS A 50 5.89 -5.46 12.38
C LYS A 50 5.24 -5.65 11.02
N ILE A 51 5.92 -5.27 9.94
CA ILE A 51 5.40 -5.44 8.59
C ILE A 51 5.49 -6.93 8.23
N GLY A 52 4.34 -7.58 8.03
CA GLY A 52 4.29 -8.97 7.60
C GLY A 52 5.04 -9.20 6.28
N ALA A 53 5.69 -10.36 6.14
CA ALA A 53 6.49 -10.70 4.96
C ALA A 53 5.71 -10.53 3.64
N TRP A 54 4.41 -10.81 3.66
CA TRP A 54 3.48 -10.64 2.55
C TRP A 54 3.33 -9.18 2.08
N ALA A 55 3.50 -8.22 2.98
CA ALA A 55 3.36 -6.78 2.70
C ALA A 55 4.69 -6.08 2.43
N LYS A 56 5.81 -6.64 2.90
CA LYS A 56 7.13 -5.96 2.87
C LYS A 56 7.51 -5.44 1.49
N LYS A 57 7.34 -6.26 0.43
CA LYS A 57 7.67 -5.85 -0.95
C LYS A 57 6.79 -4.68 -1.41
N ALA A 58 5.48 -4.77 -1.21
CA ALA A 58 4.57 -3.69 -1.58
C ALA A 58 4.88 -2.40 -0.83
N VAL A 59 5.13 -2.47 0.48
CA VAL A 59 5.49 -1.28 1.28
C VAL A 59 6.83 -0.69 0.80
N ALA A 60 7.83 -1.53 0.50
CA ALA A 60 9.11 -1.09 -0.05
C ALA A 60 8.98 -0.40 -1.41
N GLN A 61 8.16 -0.93 -2.30
CA GLN A 61 7.84 -0.30 -3.59
C GLN A 61 7.09 1.02 -3.41
N ALA A 62 6.10 1.05 -2.52
CA ALA A 62 5.30 2.24 -2.25
C ALA A 62 6.13 3.37 -1.60
N VAL A 63 7.07 3.04 -0.72
CA VAL A 63 8.03 4.00 -0.15
C VAL A 63 8.96 4.53 -1.24
N GLN A 64 9.52 3.64 -2.07
CA GLN A 64 10.37 4.05 -3.19
C GLN A 64 9.64 4.96 -4.19
N ALA A 65 8.35 4.70 -4.44
CA ALA A 65 7.51 5.49 -5.33
C ALA A 65 7.01 6.81 -4.69
N GLY A 66 7.33 7.10 -3.44
CA GLY A 66 6.85 8.31 -2.74
C GLY A 66 5.38 8.25 -2.32
N ILE A 67 4.70 7.12 -2.51
CA ILE A 67 3.30 6.91 -2.13
C ILE A 67 3.19 6.86 -0.59
N ILE A 68 4.16 6.23 0.07
CA ILE A 68 4.23 6.08 1.54
C ILE A 68 5.46 6.78 2.08
N SER A 69 5.26 7.60 3.12
CA SER A 69 6.34 8.33 3.81
C SER A 69 6.50 7.93 5.28
N GLY A 70 5.54 7.19 5.84
CA GLY A 70 5.43 6.95 7.28
C GLY A 70 4.80 8.13 8.04
N TYR A 71 4.64 7.95 9.35
CA TYR A 71 4.22 8.98 10.29
C TYR A 71 5.41 9.80 10.81
N PRO A 72 5.18 10.94 11.49
CA PRO A 72 6.26 11.77 12.04
C PRO A 72 7.20 11.04 13.02
N ASP A 73 6.72 9.96 13.66
CA ASP A 73 7.52 9.09 14.54
C ASP A 73 8.36 8.05 13.77
N GLY A 74 8.36 8.11 12.43
CA GLY A 74 9.07 7.19 11.55
C GLY A 74 8.40 5.84 11.37
N SER A 75 7.20 5.62 11.92
CA SER A 75 6.47 4.35 11.80
C SER A 75 5.58 4.29 10.55
N PHE A 76 5.24 3.09 10.10
CA PHE A 76 4.22 2.84 9.08
C PHE A 76 2.86 2.44 9.66
N ARG A 77 2.87 1.75 10.80
CA ARG A 77 1.72 1.19 11.54
C ARG A 77 0.94 0.18 10.68
N PRO A 78 1.55 -0.98 10.33
CA PRO A 78 0.99 -1.90 9.34
C PRO A 78 -0.40 -2.43 9.71
N ASP A 79 -0.63 -2.71 11.00
CA ASP A 79 -1.88 -3.30 11.51
C ASP A 79 -2.95 -2.27 11.89
N ALA A 80 -2.63 -0.97 11.80
CA ALA A 80 -3.61 0.07 12.12
C ALA A 80 -4.66 0.18 11.02
N ASP A 81 -5.92 0.42 11.41
CA ASP A 81 -7.00 0.75 10.50
C ASP A 81 -6.61 1.97 9.65
N ILE A 82 -6.75 1.87 8.33
CA ILE A 82 -6.50 3.02 7.46
C ILE A 82 -7.69 3.97 7.45
N THR A 83 -7.44 5.26 7.60
CA THR A 83 -8.51 6.27 7.48
C THR A 83 -8.81 6.59 6.02
N ARG A 84 -10.01 7.12 5.76
CA ARG A 84 -10.39 7.61 4.42
C ARG A 84 -9.45 8.68 3.87
N ALA A 85 -8.94 9.55 4.75
CA ALA A 85 -8.00 10.60 4.38
C ALA A 85 -6.65 10.02 3.95
N GLU A 86 -6.14 9.03 4.68
CA GLU A 86 -4.87 8.37 4.35
C GLU A 86 -4.98 7.56 3.04
N MET A 87 -6.10 6.86 2.82
CA MET A 87 -6.37 6.21 1.53
C MET A 87 -6.35 7.22 0.39
N ALA A 88 -7.05 8.35 0.54
CA ALA A 88 -7.09 9.40 -0.49
C ALA A 88 -5.70 9.97 -0.79
N VAL A 89 -4.88 10.21 0.24
CA VAL A 89 -3.50 10.69 0.07
C VAL A 89 -2.64 9.67 -0.68
N MET A 90 -2.71 8.38 -0.32
CA MET A 90 -1.95 7.33 -1.01
C MET A 90 -2.38 7.19 -2.47
N ILE A 91 -3.68 7.25 -2.75
CA ILE A 91 -4.21 7.22 -4.13
C ILE A 91 -3.74 8.46 -4.90
N ALA A 92 -3.85 9.66 -4.31
CA ALA A 92 -3.44 10.89 -4.98
C ALA A 92 -1.96 10.87 -5.36
N ARG A 93 -1.09 10.34 -4.49
CA ARG A 93 0.35 10.18 -4.76
C ARG A 93 0.68 9.08 -5.76
N ALA A 94 -0.20 8.09 -5.91
CA ALA A 94 -0.04 7.02 -6.88
C ALA A 94 -0.38 7.44 -8.32
N LEU A 95 -1.12 8.52 -8.49
CA LEU A 95 -1.46 9.04 -9.81
C LEU A 95 -0.26 9.78 -10.42
N PRO A 96 0.07 9.56 -11.70
CA PRO A 96 1.12 10.31 -12.38
C PRO A 96 0.83 11.81 -12.30
N GLU A 97 1.81 12.61 -11.85
CA GLU A 97 1.70 14.06 -11.94
C GLU A 97 1.65 14.48 -13.41
N GLY A 98 0.45 14.82 -13.88
CA GLY A 98 0.26 15.23 -15.25
C GLY A 98 -1.20 15.49 -15.58
N ARG A 99 -1.85 16.41 -14.86
CA ARG A 99 -3.09 17.07 -15.34
C ARG A 99 -3.64 18.27 -14.55
N LEU A 100 -3.10 18.69 -13.41
CA LEU A 100 -3.66 19.82 -12.64
C LEU A 100 -2.69 21.00 -12.38
N GLN A 101 -1.61 21.12 -13.16
CA GLN A 101 -0.81 22.36 -13.22
C GLN A 101 -0.42 22.65 -14.67
N SER A 102 -1.41 23.09 -15.44
CA SER A 102 -1.17 23.91 -16.64
C SER A 102 -2.32 24.90 -16.71
N GLY A 103 -2.07 26.08 -16.15
CA GLY A 103 -2.94 27.25 -16.10
C GLY A 103 -2.22 28.36 -15.38
#